data_AF-A0A372RH14-F1
#
_entry.id   AF-A0A372RH14-F1
#
_cell.length_a   1.000
_cell.length_b   1.000
_cell.length_c   1.000
_cell.angle_alpha   90.00
_cell.angle_beta   90.00
_cell.angle_gamma   90.00
#
_symmetry.space_group_name_H-M   'P 1'
#
loop_
_entity.id
_entity.type
_entity.pdbx_description
1 polymer ?
#
loop_
_entity_poly.entity_id
_entity_poly.type
_entity_poly.pdbx_seq_one_letter_code
_entity_poly.pdbx_strand_id
1 'polypeptide(L)'
;MFSNSDIFLITVFSVTIVFYEMLSRDVLTMKMIQSIFSGNINIYIIFAIAIFFFRKYLMGSGDNNLERTVLTLSNELQRMRTEAEWKNDA
;
A
#
# COMPACT_ATOMS: atom_id res chain seq x y z
N MET A 1 -13.64 -13.86 8.93
CA MET A 1 -13.82 -12.67 8.09
C MET A 1 -12.48 -12.42 7.42
N PHE A 2 -12.41 -12.47 6.08
CA PHE A 2 -11.13 -12.27 5.37
C PHE A 2 -10.61 -10.84 5.62
N SER A 3 -9.32 -10.70 5.86
CA SER A 3 -8.70 -9.39 5.95
C SER A 3 -8.75 -8.71 4.58
N ASN A 4 -8.75 -7.37 4.54
CA ASN A 4 -8.66 -6.61 3.29
C ASN A 4 -7.42 -7.02 2.47
N SER A 5 -6.35 -7.42 3.15
CA SER A 5 -5.13 -7.95 2.51
C SER A 5 -5.37 -9.30 1.83
N ASP A 6 -6.12 -10.21 2.47
CA ASP A 6 -6.43 -11.53 1.89
C ASP A 6 -7.32 -11.39 0.65
N ILE A 7 -8.35 -10.52 0.73
CA ILE A 7 -9.24 -10.23 -0.40
C ILE A 7 -8.45 -9.64 -1.57
N PHE A 8 -7.51 -8.75 -1.28
CA PHE A 8 -6.63 -8.16 -2.30
C PHE A 8 -5.74 -9.22 -2.97
N LEU A 9 -5.08 -10.07 -2.19
CA LEU A 9 -4.21 -11.13 -2.72
C LEU A 9 -4.98 -12.13 -3.59
N ILE A 10 -6.16 -12.55 -3.14
CA ILE A 10 -7.04 -13.45 -3.92
C ILE A 10 -7.49 -12.78 -5.22
N THR A 11 -7.82 -11.48 -5.17
CA THR A 11 -8.23 -10.72 -6.36
C THR A 11 -7.10 -10.63 -7.37
N VAL A 12 -5.89 -10.24 -6.94
CA VAL A 12 -4.72 -10.16 -7.82
C VAL A 12 -4.41 -11.53 -8.43
N PHE A 13 -4.39 -12.58 -7.61
CA PHE A 13 -4.11 -13.94 -8.06
C PHE A 13 -5.12 -14.42 -9.11
N SER A 14 -6.42 -14.17 -8.88
CA SER A 14 -7.48 -14.54 -9.83
C SER A 14 -7.33 -13.80 -11.15
N VAL A 15 -7.05 -12.49 -11.12
CA VAL A 15 -6.80 -11.69 -12.32
C VAL A 15 -5.59 -12.23 -13.08
N THR A 16 -4.49 -12.53 -12.40
CA THR A 16 -3.28 -13.08 -13.03
C THR A 16 -3.54 -14.40 -13.74
N ILE A 17 -4.32 -15.31 -13.14
CA ILE A 17 -4.68 -16.60 -13.77
C ILE A 17 -5.48 -16.37 -15.04
N VAL A 18 -6.49 -15.49 -15.00
CA VAL A 18 -7.32 -15.18 -16.17
C VAL A 18 -6.47 -14.61 -17.31
N PHE A 19 -5.55 -13.68 -17.01
CA PHE A 19 -4.64 -13.13 -18.01
C PHE A 19 -3.69 -14.19 -18.59
N TYR A 20 -3.16 -15.08 -17.75
CA TYR A 20 -2.30 -16.18 -18.19
C TYR A 20 -3.05 -17.15 -19.11
N GLU A 21 -4.31 -17.47 -18.78
CA GLU A 21 -5.14 -18.34 -19.61
C GLU A 21 -5.49 -17.68 -20.95
N MET A 22 -5.80 -16.37 -20.96
CA MET A 22 -6.03 -15.61 -22.19
C MET A 22 -4.80 -15.57 -23.09
N LEU A 23 -3.59 -15.43 -22.53
CA LEU A 23 -2.32 -15.49 -23.27
C LEU A 23 -2.07 -16.89 -23.84
N SER A 24 -2.32 -17.92 -23.04
CA SER A 24 -2.05 -19.31 -23.41
C SER A 24 -3.01 -19.86 -24.47
N ARG A 25 -4.24 -19.32 -24.50
CA ARG A 25 -5.26 -19.65 -25.52
C ARG A 25 -5.21 -18.75 -26.75
N ASP A 26 -4.21 -17.88 -26.86
CA ASP A 26 -4.02 -16.89 -27.94
C ASP A 26 -5.21 -15.92 -28.10
N VAL A 27 -6.07 -15.80 -27.07
CA VAL A 27 -7.17 -14.83 -26.98
C VAL A 27 -6.60 -13.42 -26.76
N LEU A 28 -5.53 -13.32 -25.98
CA LEU A 28 -4.73 -12.12 -25.80
C LEU A 28 -3.34 -12.38 -26.37
N THR A 29 -3.00 -11.76 -27.50
CA THR A 29 -1.68 -11.95 -28.11
C THR A 29 -0.68 -10.91 -27.60
N MET A 30 0.61 -11.25 -27.59
CA MET A 30 1.67 -10.29 -27.22
C MET A 30 1.66 -9.03 -28.11
N LYS A 31 1.24 -9.16 -29.37
CA LYS A 31 1.07 -8.03 -30.30
C LYS A 31 -0.07 -7.10 -29.89
N MET A 32 -1.17 -7.65 -29.38
CA MET A 32 -2.29 -6.85 -28.88
C MET A 32 -1.89 -6.09 -27.61
N ILE A 33 -1.17 -6.75 -26.69
CA ILE A 33 -0.59 -6.09 -25.51
C ILE A 33 0.32 -4.95 -25.96
N GLN A 34 1.30 -5.25 -26.83
CA GLN A 34 2.17 -4.19 -27.36
C GLN A 34 1.38 -3.10 -28.06
N SER A 35 0.32 -3.38 -28.79
CA SER A 35 -0.50 -2.34 -29.43
C SER A 35 -1.23 -1.43 -28.43
N ILE A 36 -1.58 -1.94 -27.25
CA ILE A 36 -2.21 -1.15 -26.19
C ILE A 36 -1.18 -0.29 -25.45
N PHE A 37 0.02 -0.84 -25.21
CA PHE A 37 1.08 -0.19 -24.46
C PHE A 37 2.00 0.71 -25.33
N SER A 38 2.17 0.39 -26.60
CA SER A 38 3.05 1.09 -27.53
C SER A 38 2.38 2.39 -27.98
N GLY A 39 2.98 3.53 -27.61
CA GLY A 39 2.65 4.83 -28.17
C GLY A 39 1.53 5.62 -27.51
N ASN A 40 0.83 5.06 -26.49
CA ASN A 40 -0.27 5.78 -25.84
C ASN A 40 0.12 6.29 -24.44
N ILE A 41 0.61 7.53 -24.35
CA ILE A 41 1.02 8.15 -23.08
C ILE A 41 -0.08 8.11 -22.01
N ASN A 42 -1.35 8.10 -22.42
CA ASN A 42 -2.48 8.03 -21.51
C ASN A 42 -2.52 6.71 -20.72
N ILE A 43 -2.09 5.58 -21.30
CA ILE A 43 -2.06 4.29 -20.59
C ILE A 43 -1.10 4.37 -19.40
N TYR A 44 0.07 5.00 -19.60
CA TYR A 44 1.07 5.15 -18.56
C TYR A 44 0.61 6.07 -17.43
N ILE A 45 -0.13 7.15 -17.77
CA ILE A 45 -0.74 8.03 -16.78
C ILE A 45 -1.79 7.28 -15.95
N ILE A 46 -2.63 6.46 -16.60
CA ILE A 46 -3.63 5.62 -15.90
C ILE A 46 -2.94 4.63 -14.97
N PHE A 47 -1.86 3.97 -15.41
CA PHE A 47 -1.08 3.07 -14.57
C PHE A 47 -0.43 3.80 -13.39
N ALA A 48 0.13 5.00 -13.59
CA ALA A 48 0.73 5.79 -12.52
C ALA A 48 -0.32 6.17 -11.45
N ILE A 49 -1.51 6.59 -11.88
CA ILE A 49 -2.63 6.89 -10.98
C ILE A 49 -3.07 5.63 -10.23
N ALA A 50 -3.24 4.50 -10.92
CA ALA A 50 -3.62 3.24 -10.29
C ALA A 50 -2.60 2.79 -9.24
N ILE A 51 -1.29 2.84 -9.54
CA ILE A 51 -0.21 2.53 -8.60
C ILE A 51 -0.24 3.46 -7.39
N PHE A 52 -0.45 4.76 -7.60
CA PHE A 52 -0.57 5.72 -6.51
C PHE A 52 -1.76 5.40 -5.59
N PHE A 53 -2.90 5.05 -6.17
CA PHE A 53 -4.07 4.60 -5.41
C PHE A 53 -3.81 3.30 -4.67
N PHE A 54 -3.23 2.28 -5.31
CA PHE A 54 -2.85 1.04 -4.65
C PHE A 54 -1.90 1.30 -3.49
N ARG A 55 -0.88 2.13 -3.66
CA ARG A 55 0.01 2.51 -2.57
C ARG A 55 -0.75 3.15 -1.41
N LYS A 56 -1.65 4.10 -1.68
CA LYS A 56 -2.44 4.77 -0.65
C LYS A 56 -3.39 3.80 0.07
N TYR A 57 -4.06 2.91 -0.64
CA TYR A 57 -5.04 1.98 -0.05
C TYR A 57 -4.40 0.75 0.61
N LEU A 58 -3.27 0.27 0.10
CA LEU A 58 -2.57 -0.90 0.64
C LEU A 58 -1.58 -0.53 1.76
N MET A 59 -0.83 0.56 1.62
CA MET A 59 0.12 1.01 2.66
C MET A 59 -0.48 2.02 3.65
N GLY A 60 -1.58 2.69 3.30
CA GLY A 60 -2.25 3.67 4.17
C GLY A 60 -3.30 3.06 5.11
N SER A 61 -3.57 1.76 5.01
CA SER A 61 -4.52 1.08 5.89
C SER A 61 -3.83 0.52 7.13
N GLY A 62 -3.61 1.39 8.12
CA GLY A 62 -3.88 0.98 9.50
C GLY A 62 -2.70 0.58 10.39
N ASP A 63 -1.51 1.13 10.20
CA ASP A 63 -0.50 1.08 11.28
C ASP A 63 -0.29 2.45 11.94
N ASN A 64 -1.27 2.81 12.77
CA ASN A 64 -1.12 3.91 13.72
C ASN A 64 -0.28 3.50 14.95
N ASN A 65 0.36 2.32 14.96
CA ASN A 65 1.25 1.96 16.07
C ASN A 65 2.44 2.91 16.13
N LEU A 66 2.94 3.40 14.99
CA LEU A 66 4.01 4.40 15.03
C LEU A 66 3.53 5.69 15.70
N GLU A 67 2.33 6.17 15.33
CA GLU A 67 1.72 7.35 15.95
C GLU A 67 1.48 7.15 17.45
N ARG A 68 0.93 6.00 17.86
CA ARG A 68 0.76 5.65 19.29
C ARG A 68 2.08 5.51 20.03
N THR A 69 3.10 4.95 19.39
CA THR A 69 4.44 4.79 19.98
C THR A 69 5.08 6.16 20.19
N VAL A 70 4.96 7.06 19.22
CA VAL A 70 5.44 8.45 19.34
C VAL A 70 4.69 9.20 20.44
N LEU A 71 3.36 9.06 20.52
CA LEU A 71 2.58 9.69 21.60
C LEU A 71 2.94 9.14 22.99
N THR A 72 3.15 7.83 23.10
CA THR A 72 3.55 7.17 24.35
C THR A 72 4.94 7.65 24.78
N LEU A 73 5.89 7.68 23.84
CA LEU A 73 7.25 8.17 24.09
C LEU A 73 7.25 9.65 24.50
N SER A 74 6.43 10.48 23.85
CA SER A 74 6.27 11.89 24.21
C SER A 74 5.75 12.05 25.64
N ASN A 75 4.78 11.23 26.05
CA ASN A 75 4.25 11.25 27.42
C ASN A 75 5.31 10.80 28.44
N GLU A 76 6.10 9.77 28.13
CA GLU A 76 7.19 9.32 29.00
C GLU A 76 8.30 10.36 29.14
N LEU A 77 8.69 11.02 28.05
CA LEU A 77 9.67 12.10 28.07
C LEU A 77 9.18 13.29 28.91
N GLN A 78 7.92 13.66 28.79
CA GLN A 78 7.32 14.70 29.65
C GLN A 78 7.34 14.28 31.11
N ARG A 79 6.96 13.04 31.43
CA ARG A 79 7.00 12.53 32.80
C ARG A 79 8.42 12.56 33.38
N MET A 80 9.41 12.09 32.63
CA MET A 80 10.82 12.12 33.06
C MET A 80 11.33 13.55 33.27
N ARG A 81 10.94 14.50 32.41
CA ARG A 81 11.29 15.91 32.58
C ARG A 81 10.68 16.47 33.87
N THR A 82 9.40 16.22 34.11
CA THR A 82 8.72 16.66 35.32
C THR A 82 9.37 16.04 36.55
N GLU A 83 9.62 14.72 36.58
CA GLU A 83 10.34 14.05 37.68
C GLU A 83 11.75 14.60 37.91
N ALA A 84 12.47 14.99 36.86
CA ALA A 84 13.78 15.60 36.96
C ALA A 84 13.73 17.03 37.53
N GLU A 85 12.72 17.83 37.17
CA GLU A 85 12.48 19.16 37.74
C GLU A 85 12.17 19.06 39.24
N TRP A 86 11.28 18.15 39.66
CA TRP A 86 10.94 17.93 41.08
C TRP A 86 12.13 17.45 41.92
N LYS A 87 13.10 16.72 41.34
CA LYS A 87 14.33 16.28 42.03
C LYS A 87 15.41 17.35 42.13
N ASN A 88 15.31 18.43 41.36
CA ASN A 88 16.27 19.53 41.35
C ASN A 88 15.83 20.68 42.27
N ASP A 89 14.55 20.75 42.60
CA ASP A 89 13.96 21.72 43.53
C ASP A 89 14.02 21.29 45.02
N ALA A 90 14.58 20.11 45.32
CA ALA A 90 14.79 19.57 46.67
C ALA A 90 16.28 19.46 47.03
#